data_AF-A0A7V1PYU0-F1
#
_entry.id   AF-A0A7V1PYU0-F1
#
_cell.length_a   1.000
_cell.length_b   1.000
_cell.length_c   1.000
_cell.angle_alpha   90.00
_cell.angle_beta   90.00
_cell.angle_gamma   90.00
#
_symmetry.space_group_name_H-M   'P 1'
#
loop_
_entity.id
_entity.type
_entity.pdbx_description
1 polymer ?
#
loop_
_entity_poly.entity_id
_entity_poly.type
_entity_poly.pdbx_seq_one_letter_code
_entity_poly.pdbx_strand_id
1 'polypeptide(L)' 'MDTLSYKTISANKETANKEWILIDAENQVLGRLASIAAKFLRGKYKTN' A
#
# COMPACT_ATOMS: atom_id res chain seq x y z
N MET A 1 -15.52 15.64 -26.97
CA MET A 1 -14.94 16.61 -26.02
C MET A 1 -15.12 16.02 -24.63
N ASP A 2 -14.05 15.92 -23.85
CA ASP A 2 -14.09 15.30 -22.52
C ASP A 2 -14.77 16.27 -21.55
N THR A 3 -15.93 15.90 -20.99
CA THR A 3 -16.85 16.81 -20.28
C THR A 3 -16.71 16.78 -18.75
N LEU A 4 -15.82 15.94 -18.21
CA LEU A 4 -15.64 15.76 -16.77
C LEU A 4 -14.58 16.70 -16.20
N SER A 5 -15.02 17.65 -15.37
CA SER A 5 -14.17 18.67 -14.73
C SER A 5 -13.33 18.16 -13.56
N TYR A 6 -13.71 17.04 -12.92
CA TYR A 6 -12.95 16.42 -11.82
C TYR A 6 -12.73 14.95 -12.11
N LYS A 7 -11.47 14.51 -11.98
CA LYS A 7 -11.04 13.13 -12.24
C LYS A 7 -10.16 12.65 -11.10
N THR A 8 -10.41 11.44 -10.62
CA THR A 8 -9.50 10.76 -9.70
C THR A 8 -8.25 10.35 -10.48
N ILE A 9 -7.11 10.87 -10.07
CA ILE A 9 -5.82 10.51 -10.65
C ILE A 9 -5.32 9.26 -9.93
N SER A 10 -5.17 8.16 -10.66
CA SER A 10 -4.63 6.90 -10.13
C SER A 10 -3.11 6.91 -10.20
N ALA A 11 -2.45 6.34 -9.18
CA ALA A 11 -1.00 6.14 -9.19
C ALA A 11 -0.55 5.27 -10.38
N ASN A 12 0.57 5.65 -11.00
CA ASN A 12 1.22 4.91 -12.09
C ASN A 12 2.54 4.27 -11.61
N LYS A 13 3.23 3.52 -12.49
CA LYS A 13 4.48 2.83 -12.13
C LYS A 13 5.62 3.78 -11.78
N GLU A 14 5.64 4.98 -12.36
CA GLU A 14 6.70 5.98 -12.16
C GLU A 14 6.49 6.76 -10.85
N THR A 15 5.24 6.99 -10.45
CA THR A 15 4.88 7.66 -9.21
C THR A 15 4.81 6.71 -8.01
N ALA A 16 4.91 5.39 -8.24
CA ALA A 16 4.82 4.40 -7.18
C ALA A 16 6.12 4.33 -6.36
N ASN A 17 6.16 5.02 -5.23
CA ASN A 17 7.26 4.89 -4.27
C ASN A 17 7.20 3.51 -3.56
N LYS A 18 8.26 2.71 -3.66
CA LYS A 18 8.39 1.40 -3.00
C LYS A 18 9.53 1.47 -1.99
N GLU A 19 9.17 1.29 -0.73
CA GLU A 19 10.10 1.33 0.39
C GLU A 19 10.41 -0.09 0.87
N TRP A 20 11.59 -0.26 1.46
CA TRP A 20 11.95 -1.49 2.16
C TRP A 20 11.38 -1.45 3.56
N ILE A 21 10.63 -2.50 3.92
CA ILE A 21 9.98 -2.62 5.22
C ILE A 21 10.66 -3.77 5.95
N LEU A 22 11.16 -3.49 7.15
CA LEU A 22 11.65 -4.48 8.09
C LEU A 22 10.56 -4.73 9.14
N ILE A 23 10.22 -6.00 9.37
CA ILE A 23 9.21 -6.40 10.36
C ILE A 23 9.88 -7.34 11.35
N ASP A 24 9.91 -6.92 12.62
CA ASP A 24 10.24 -7.78 13.73
C ASP A 24 9.03 -8.64 14.10
N ALA A 25 9.25 -9.95 14.22
CA ALA A 25 8.22 -10.94 14.50
C ALA A 25 8.27 -11.46 15.95
N GLU A 26 9.17 -10.96 16.79
CA GLU A 26 9.32 -11.43 18.16
C GLU A 26 8.02 -11.25 18.98
N ASN A 27 7.63 -12.30 19.70
CA ASN A 27 6.41 -12.35 20.54
C ASN A 27 5.10 -12.05 19.79
N GLN A 28 5.06 -12.15 18.46
CA GLN A 28 3.85 -11.92 17.68
C GLN A 28 3.14 -13.23 17.30
N VAL A 29 1.80 -13.18 17.30
CA VAL A 29 0.96 -14.28 16.82
C VAL A 29 1.02 -14.32 15.29
N LEU A 30 1.45 -15.46 14.73
CA LEU A 30 1.68 -15.66 13.29
C LEU A 30 0.58 -15.09 12.40
N GLY A 31 -0.69 -15.43 12.67
CA GLY A 31 -1.82 -14.98 11.84
C GLY A 31 -2.04 -13.47 11.87
N ARG A 32 -1.78 -12.81 13.01
CA ARG A 32 -1.92 -11.35 13.15
C ARG A 32 -0.79 -10.64 12.40
N LEU A 33 0.44 -11.10 12.59
CA LEU A 33 1.61 -10.58 11.89
C LEU A 33 1.44 -10.72 10.36
N ALA A 34 1.07 -11.91 9.89
CA ALA A 34 0.88 -12.20 8.47
C ALA A 34 -0.19 -11.30 7.85
N SER A 35 -1.29 -11.05 8.57
CA SER A 35 -2.36 -10.16 8.11
C SER A 35 -1.88 -8.72 7.93
N ILE A 36 -1.02 -8.23 8.84
CA ILE A 36 -0.45 -6.88 8.75
C ILE A 36 0.57 -6.80 7.62
N ALA A 37 1.48 -7.78 7.51
CA ALA A 37 2.45 -7.85 6.42
C ALA A 37 1.77 -7.88 5.04
N ALA A 38 0.67 -8.61 4.89
CA ALA A 38 -0.12 -8.65 3.67
C ALA A 38 -0.72 -7.27 3.31
N LYS A 39 -1.17 -6.48 4.30
CA LYS A 39 -1.67 -5.10 4.06
C LYS A 39 -0.56 -4.16 3.57
N PHE A 40 0.65 -4.30 4.11
CA PHE A 40 1.83 -3.55 3.67
C PHE A 40 2.23 -3.92 2.24
N LEU A 41 2.35 -5.22 1.93
CA LEU A 41 2.63 -5.72 0.58
C LEU A 41 1.58 -5.25 -0.45
N ARG A 42 0.30 -5.24 -0.06
CA ARG A 42 -0.79 -4.72 -0.91
C ARG A 42 -0.78 -3.20 -1.05
N GLY A 43 -0.06 -2.47 -0.19
CA GLY A 43 0.04 -1.01 -0.22
C GLY A 43 -1.17 -0.28 0.37
N LYS A 44 -1.94 -0.92 1.28
CA LYS A 44 -3.19 -0.35 1.81
C LYS A 44 -3.02 0.86 2.74
N TYR A 45 -1.79 1.14 3.17
CA TYR A 45 -1.45 2.33 3.95
C TYR A 45 -0.99 3.52 3.10
N LYS A 46 -0.98 3.38 1.77
CA LYS A 46 -0.70 4.50 0.84
C LYS A 46 -2.02 5.22 0.55
N THR A 47 -2.00 6.55 0.62
CA THR A 47 -3.18 7.40 0.42
C THR A 47 -3.46 7.75 -1.05
N ASN A 48 -2.57 7.33 -1.95
CA ASN A 48 -2.48 7.79 -3.35
C ASN A 48 -2.92 6.71 -4.33
#